data_AF-A0A6I2A202-F1
#
_entry.id   AF-A0A6I2A202-F1
#
_cell.length_a   1.000
_cell.length_b   1.000
_cell.length_c   1.000
_cell.angle_alpha   90.00
_cell.angle_beta   90.00
_cell.angle_gamma   90.00
#
_symmetry.space_group_name_H-M   'P 1'
#
loop_
_entity.id
_entity.type
_entity.pdbx_description
1 polymer ?
#
loop_
_entity_poly.entity_id
_entity_poly.type
_entity_poly.pdbx_seq_one_letter_code
_entity_poly.pdbx_strand_id
1 'polypeptide(L)'
;MLEDLEKGLVDIVVGTHRLLSKDVLFHDLGLLIVDEEQRFGVNHKEKIKKIKSDIDVLAMSATPIPRTLNLSLTGIRDISLIETPPKDRLAIHTVVTPFSPKLVA
;
A
#
# COMPACT_ATOMS: atom_id res chain seq x y z
N MET A 1 -5.26 -23.39 5.80
CA MET A 1 -4.96 -21.93 5.73
C MET A 1 -6.21 -21.07 5.89
N LEU A 2 -7.21 -21.11 4.99
CA LEU A 2 -8.42 -20.27 5.16
C LEU A 2 -9.21 -20.64 6.42
N GLU A 3 -9.38 -21.94 6.68
CA GLU A 3 -9.99 -22.42 7.94
C GLU A 3 -9.19 -22.02 9.18
N ASP A 4 -7.85 -21.97 9.07
CA ASP A 4 -6.98 -21.60 10.18
C ASP A 4 -7.09 -20.09 10.46
N LEU A 5 -7.29 -19.28 9.41
CA LEU A 5 -7.55 -17.85 9.49
C LEU A 5 -8.88 -17.56 10.20
N GLU A 6 -9.91 -18.34 9.87
CA GLU A 6 -11.25 -18.25 10.48
C GLU A 6 -11.24 -18.71 11.94
N LYS A 7 -10.42 -19.72 12.27
CA LYS A 7 -10.23 -20.22 13.63
C LYS A 7 -9.28 -19.36 14.48
N GLY A 8 -8.63 -18.34 13.91
CA GLY A 8 -7.68 -17.49 14.62
C GLY A 8 -6.35 -18.17 14.95
N LEU A 9 -5.97 -19.20 14.20
CA LEU A 9 -4.69 -19.91 14.34
C LEU A 9 -3.54 -19.23 13.57
N VAL A 10 -3.83 -18.12 12.88
CA VAL A 10 -2.88 -17.35 12.08
C VAL A 10 -2.89 -15.90 12.55
N ASP A 11 -1.77 -15.44 13.11
CA ASP A 11 -1.66 -14.06 13.61
C ASP A 11 -1.40 -13.04 12.49
N ILE A 12 -0.62 -13.42 11.47
CA ILE A 12 -0.22 -12.54 10.36
C ILE A 12 -0.39 -13.27 9.04
N VAL A 13 -1.12 -12.64 8.12
CA VAL A 13 -1.28 -13.11 6.74
C VAL A 13 -0.83 -12.02 5.76
N VAL A 14 -0.01 -12.42 4.79
CA VAL A 14 0.46 -11.53 3.72
C VAL A 14 -0.03 -12.10 2.40
N GLY A 15 -0.60 -11.24 1.56
CA GLY A 15 -1.12 -11.65 0.28
C GLY A 15 -1.53 -10.47 -0.58
N THR A 16 -2.07 -10.78 -1.76
CA THR A 16 -2.57 -9.78 -2.69
C THR A 16 -3.99 -9.38 -2.32
N HIS A 17 -4.61 -8.55 -3.18
CA HIS A 17 -6.02 -8.21 -3.12
C HIS A 17 -6.97 -9.43 -3.02
N ARG A 18 -6.50 -10.65 -3.30
CA ARG A 18 -7.27 -11.90 -3.07
C ARG A 18 -7.74 -12.07 -1.63
N LEU A 19 -7.01 -11.52 -0.66
CA LEU A 19 -7.41 -11.51 0.76
C LEU A 19 -8.65 -10.65 1.05
N LEU A 20 -9.02 -9.75 0.13
CA LEU A 20 -10.23 -8.93 0.23
C LEU A 20 -11.46 -9.62 -0.41
N SER A 21 -11.33 -10.84 -0.91
CA SER A 21 -12.46 -11.58 -1.47
C SER A 21 -13.45 -12.01 -0.38
N LYS A 22 -14.72 -12.24 -0.76
CA LYS A 22 -15.81 -12.50 0.21
C LYS A 22 -15.69 -13.84 0.94
N ASP A 23 -14.91 -14.75 0.40
CA ASP A 23 -14.67 -16.11 0.90
C ASP A 23 -13.50 -16.17 1.90
N VAL A 24 -12.85 -15.04 2.18
CA VAL A 24 -11.81 -14.94 3.21
C VAL A 24 -12.46 -14.34 4.46
N LEU A 25 -12.51 -15.14 5.53
CA LEU A 25 -13.04 -14.74 6.82
C LEU A 25 -11.89 -14.65 7.82
N PHE A 26 -11.83 -13.53 8.54
CA PHE A 26 -10.86 -13.30 9.61
C PHE A 26 -11.56 -13.51 10.94
N HIS A 27 -10.91 -14.19 11.89
CA HIS A 27 -11.43 -14.38 13.23
C HIS A 27 -11.57 -13.04 13.99
N ASP A 28 -10.45 -12.31 14.10
CA ASP A 28 -10.36 -11.02 14.79
C ASP A 28 -9.30 -10.14 14.10
N LEU A 29 -9.72 -9.37 13.09
CA LEU A 29 -8.82 -8.52 12.32
C LEU A 29 -8.64 -7.18 13.03
N GLY A 30 -7.53 -6.97 13.72
CA GLY A 30 -7.24 -5.68 14.38
C GLY A 30 -6.52 -4.65 13.49
N LEU A 31 -5.71 -5.12 12.52
CA LEU A 31 -4.84 -4.26 11.71
C LEU A 31 -4.84 -4.71 10.25
N LEU A 32 -5.04 -3.76 9.33
CA LEU A 32 -4.88 -3.95 7.90
C LEU A 32 -3.77 -3.06 7.35
N ILE A 33 -2.77 -3.69 6.74
CA ILE A 33 -1.68 -3.00 6.04
C ILE A 33 -1.94 -3.10 4.53
N VAL A 34 -1.98 -1.96 3.84
CA VAL A 34 -2.15 -1.89 2.39
C VAL A 34 -0.93 -1.20 1.79
N ASP A 35 -0.24 -1.89 0.89
CA ASP A 35 0.85 -1.31 0.10
C ASP A 35 0.35 -0.90 -1.28
N GLU A 36 0.78 0.28 -1.74
CA GLU A 36 0.40 0.89 -3.02
C GLU A 36 -1.12 0.92 -3.25
N GLU A 37 -1.87 1.48 -2.28
CA GLU A 37 -3.34 1.59 -2.29
C GLU A 37 -3.91 2.11 -3.63
N GLN A 38 -3.18 2.98 -4.34
CA GLN A 38 -3.57 3.50 -5.65
C GLN A 38 -3.72 2.43 -6.74
N ARG A 39 -3.04 1.27 -6.62
CA ARG A 39 -3.18 0.15 -7.55
C ARG A 39 -4.46 -0.66 -7.34
N PHE A 40 -5.19 -0.44 -6.24
CA PHE A 40 -6.44 -1.12 -5.97
C PHE A 40 -7.61 -0.46 -6.71
N GLY A 41 -8.41 -1.29 -7.39
CA GLY A 41 -9.64 -0.86 -8.04
C GLY A 41 -10.69 -0.38 -7.03
N VAL A 42 -11.71 0.33 -7.54
CA VAL A 42 -12.78 0.94 -6.72
C VAL A 42 -13.48 -0.10 -5.83
N ASN A 43 -13.77 -1.29 -6.36
CA ASN A 43 -14.42 -2.37 -5.60
C ASN A 43 -13.60 -2.83 -4.39
N HIS A 44 -12.27 -2.84 -4.49
CA HIS A 44 -11.42 -3.20 -3.36
C HIS A 44 -11.39 -2.09 -2.32
N LYS A 45 -11.34 -0.82 -2.75
CA LYS A 45 -11.37 0.35 -1.86
C LYS A 45 -12.66 0.43 -1.06
N GLU A 46 -13.81 0.14 -1.68
CA GLU A 46 -15.10 0.09 -0.99
C GLU A 46 -15.16 -1.04 0.04
N LYS A 47 -14.54 -2.20 -0.23
CA LYS A 47 -14.42 -3.27 0.78
C LYS A 47 -13.51 -2.86 1.93
N ILE A 48 -12.36 -2.25 1.64
CA ILE A 48 -11.45 -1.75 2.67
C ILE A 48 -12.18 -0.73 3.54
N LYS A 49 -12.95 0.20 2.97
CA LYS A 49 -13.78 1.15 3.76
C LYS A 49 -14.78 0.47 4.68
N LYS A 50 -15.43 -0.61 4.23
CA LYS A 50 -16.37 -1.38 5.06
C LYS A 50 -15.69 -2.09 6.22
N ILE A 51 -14.45 -2.54 6.05
CA ILE A 51 -13.67 -3.19 7.11
C ILE A 51 -13.08 -2.12 8.04
N LYS A 52 -12.69 -0.96 7.51
CA LYS A 52 -12.06 0.16 8.21
C LYS A 52 -12.94 0.81 9.31
N SER A 53 -14.26 0.57 9.33
CA SER A 53 -15.10 1.10 10.41
C SER A 53 -14.67 0.61 11.79
N ASP A 54 -14.08 -0.58 11.84
CA ASP A 54 -13.85 -1.30 13.10
C ASP A 54 -12.37 -1.66 13.33
N ILE A 55 -11.46 -1.31 12.41
CA ILE A 55 -10.06 -1.75 12.44
C ILE A 55 -9.08 -0.62 12.12
N ASP A 56 -7.84 -0.75 12.63
CA ASP A 56 -6.74 0.13 12.27
C ASP A 56 -6.22 -0.16 10.85
N VAL A 57 -5.98 0.89 10.06
CA VAL A 57 -5.51 0.76 8.68
C VAL A 57 -4.25 1.59 8.44
N LEU A 58 -3.16 0.90 8.09
CA LEU A 58 -1.91 1.51 7.65
C LEU A 58 -1.77 1.39 6.13
N ALA A 59 -1.81 2.53 5.44
CA ALA A 59 -1.58 2.58 3.99
C ALA A 59 -0.18 3.11 3.70
N MET A 60 0.57 2.39 2.85
CA MET A 60 1.91 2.75 2.41
C MET A 60 1.91 2.96 0.90
N SER A 61 2.70 3.91 0.40
CA SER A 61 2.93 4.08 -1.03
C SER A 61 4.34 4.60 -1.27
N ALA A 62 4.98 4.09 -2.32
CA ALA A 62 6.28 4.59 -2.75
C ALA A 62 6.16 5.89 -3.55
N THR A 63 4.99 6.15 -4.13
CA THR A 63 4.75 7.35 -4.94
C THR A 63 4.28 8.51 -4.07
N PRO A 64 4.98 9.66 -4.11
CA PRO A 64 4.57 10.79 -3.30
C PRO A 64 3.20 11.29 -3.75
N ILE A 65 2.29 11.43 -2.78
CA ILE A 65 0.98 12.04 -2.98
C ILE A 65 1.18 13.49 -3.47
N PRO A 66 0.38 14.00 -4.43
CA PRO A 66 0.46 15.40 -4.84
C PRO A 66 0.36 16.34 -3.63
N ARG A 67 1.27 17.31 -3.55
CA ARG A 67 1.39 18.22 -2.40
C ARG A 67 0.10 18.98 -2.07
N THR A 68 -0.69 19.30 -3.10
CA THR A 68 -2.02 19.90 -2.96
C THR A 68 -3.00 18.97 -2.25
N LEU A 69 -3.01 17.67 -2.59
CA LEU A 69 -3.83 16.67 -1.90
C LEU A 69 -3.38 16.52 -0.44
N ASN A 70 -2.08 16.55 -0.17
CA ASN A 70 -1.57 16.49 1.20
C ASN A 70 -2.09 17.66 2.07
N LEU A 71 -2.04 18.89 1.53
CA LEU A 71 -2.59 20.07 2.20
C LEU A 71 -4.11 19.95 2.44
N SER A 72 -4.86 19.41 1.47
CA SER A 72 -6.30 19.20 1.62
C SER A 72 -6.66 18.09 2.61
N LEU A 73 -5.79 17.11 2.81
CA LEU A 73 -5.99 16.00 3.75
C LEU A 73 -5.47 16.31 5.16
N THR A 74 -4.72 17.40 5.33
CA THR A 74 -4.19 17.84 6.61
C THR A 74 -5.33 18.10 7.59
N GLY A 75 -5.34 17.39 8.71
CA GLY A 75 -6.39 17.46 9.75
C GLY A 75 -7.55 16.48 9.57
N ILE A 76 -7.69 15.82 8.41
CA ILE A 76 -8.68 14.76 8.16
C ILE A 76 -8.02 13.36 8.25
N ARG A 77 -6.75 13.26 7.88
CA ARG A 77 -5.99 12.01 7.89
C ARG A 77 -4.56 12.27 8.36
N ASP A 78 -4.08 11.44 9.28
CA ASP A 78 -2.68 11.45 9.70
C ASP A 78 -1.81 10.86 8.59
N ILE A 79 -0.77 11.60 8.21
CA ILE A 79 0.16 11.23 7.14
C ILE A 79 1.57 11.38 7.67
N SER A 80 2.38 10.32 7.53
CA SER A 80 3.81 10.35 7.82
C SER A 80 4.61 10.25 6.52
N LEU A 81 5.58 11.14 6.34
CA LEU A 81 6.42 11.22 5.15
C LEU A 81 7.85 10.83 5.50
N ILE A 82 8.41 9.88 4.76
CA ILE A 82 9.80 9.42 4.92
C ILE A 82 10.60 9.97 3.75
N GLU A 83 11.24 11.14 3.94
CA GLU A 83 12.00 11.82 2.88
C GLU A 83 13.48 11.43 2.83
N THR A 84 14.02 10.97 3.97
CA THR A 84 15.46 10.66 4.07
C THR A 84 15.76 9.32 3.39
N PRO A 85 16.62 9.30 2.35
CA PRO A 85 17.00 8.05 1.72
C PRO A 85 17.86 7.18 2.65
N PRO A 86 17.92 5.85 2.42
CA PRO A 86 18.84 4.97 3.14
C PRO A 86 20.30 5.43 3.01
N LYS A 87 21.10 5.21 4.06
CA LYS A 87 22.50 5.70 4.14
C LYS A 87 23.38 5.24 2.99
N ASP A 88 23.17 4.02 2.49
CA ASP A 88 23.98 3.40 1.44
C ASP A 88 23.43 3.62 0.02
N ARG A 89 22.49 4.56 -0.16
CA ARG A 89 21.90 4.84 -1.47
C ARG A 89 22.86 5.67 -2.33
N LEU A 90 23.44 5.03 -3.34
CA LEU A 90 24.20 5.71 -4.39
C LEU A 90 23.25 6.36 -5.42
N ALA A 91 23.64 7.54 -5.92
CA ALA A 91 22.90 8.20 -6.98
C ALA A 91 23.01 7.40 -8.30
N ILE A 92 21.89 7.28 -9.02
CA ILE A 92 21.87 6.63 -10.34
C ILE A 92 22.47 7.59 -11.36
N HIS A 93 23.56 7.18 -12.03
CA HIS A 93 24.13 7.95 -13.13
C HIS A 93 23.14 7.98 -14.30
N THR A 94 22.54 9.14 -14.54
CA THR A 94 21.48 9.33 -15.52
C THR A 94 21.96 10.27 -16.62
N VAL A 95 21.84 9.86 -17.88
CA VAL A 95 22.18 10.68 -19.06
C VAL A 95 20.95 10.85 -19.93
N VAL A 96 20.68 12.07 -20.38
CA VAL A 96 19.57 12.37 -21.30
C VAL A 96 20.15 12.59 -22.69
N THR A 97 19.82 11.72 -23.64
CA THR A 97 20.28 11.80 -25.04
C THR A 97 19.13 11.53 -26.01
N PRO A 98 19.24 11.96 -27.29
CA PRO A 98 18.38 11.44 -28.34
C PRO A 98 18.48 9.92 -28.44
N PHE A 99 17.41 9.28 -28.92
CA PHE A 99 17.41 7.83 -29.16
C PHE A 99 18.50 7.46 -30.17
N SER A 100 19.33 6.48 -29.81
CA SER A 100 20.36 5.92 -30.67
C SER A 100 20.45 4.41 -30.43
N PRO A 101 20.35 3.57 -31.48
CA PRO A 101 20.49 2.12 -31.34
C PRO A 101 21.80 1.69 -30.66
N LYS A 102 22.87 2.48 -30.79
CA LYS A 102 24.19 2.20 -30.17
C LYS A 102 24.22 2.42 -28.65
N LEU A 103 23.28 3.18 -28.11
CA LEU A 103 23.18 3.50 -26.67
C LEU A 103 22.23 2.56 -25.91
N VAL A 104 21.44 1.75 -26.64
CA VAL A 104 20.39 0.87 -26.08
C VAL A 104 20.77 -0.63 -26.21
N ALA A 105 22.04 -0.93 -26.48
CA ALA A 105 22.55 -2.30 -26.63
C ALA A 105 23.22 -2.80 -25.34
#